data_AF-A0A1Q8ZTJ2-F1
#
_entry.id   AF-A0A1Q8ZTJ2-F1
#
_cell.length_a   1.000
_cell.length_b   1.000
_cell.length_c   1.000
_cell.angle_alpha   90.00
_cell.angle_beta   90.00
_cell.angle_gamma   90.00
#
_symmetry.space_group_name_H-M   'P 1'
#
loop_
_entity.id
_entity.type
_entity.pdbx_description
1 polymer ?
#
loop_
_entity_poly.entity_id
_entity_poly.type
_entity_poly.pdbx_seq_one_letter_code
_entity_poly.pdbx_strand_id
1 'polypeptide(L)'
;MTVLPALKRFPGLDFSDPSSFKVDSEDSDGLSFKSINWLTILGDKIANRLGDKIALREKLGSSCPVHEFDGGIVVQAGDEPQLGDNNRGIVLDDYRRVAKALKPVRFEDYQLGLFALPEPYDSVEETLNWVRRFD
;
A
#
# COMPACT_ATOMS: atom_id res chain seq x y z
N MET A 1 7.59 21.26 -9.85
CA MET A 1 7.00 20.18 -10.67
C MET A 1 6.32 19.23 -9.70
N THR A 2 5.00 19.12 -9.70
CA THR A 2 4.28 18.28 -8.73
C THR A 2 4.34 16.81 -9.17
N VAL A 3 4.62 15.91 -8.23
CA VAL A 3 4.78 14.45 -8.46
C VAL A 3 3.44 13.73 -8.72
N LEU A 4 2.35 14.32 -8.24
CA LEU A 4 1.01 13.72 -8.19
C LEU A 4 0.47 13.25 -9.56
N PRO A 5 0.63 13.98 -10.69
CA PRO A 5 0.17 13.49 -11.99
C PRO A 5 0.82 12.18 -12.42
N ALA A 6 2.11 11.98 -12.11
CA ALA A 6 2.80 10.72 -12.41
C ALA A 6 2.27 9.57 -11.56
N LEU A 7 2.02 9.81 -10.27
CA LEU A 7 1.47 8.80 -9.35
C LEU A 7 0.03 8.43 -9.69
N LYS A 8 -0.79 9.38 -10.14
CA LYS A 8 -2.16 9.12 -10.61
C LYS A 8 -2.18 8.31 -11.90
N ARG A 9 -1.22 8.54 -12.80
CA ARG A 9 -1.10 7.77 -14.05
C ARG A 9 -0.54 6.38 -13.81
N PHE A 10 0.54 6.26 -13.05
CA PHE A 10 1.28 5.02 -12.82
C PHE A 10 1.12 4.57 -11.37
N PRO A 11 0.02 3.85 -11.03
CA PRO A 11 -0.28 3.50 -9.65
C PRO A 11 0.77 2.57 -9.01
N GLY A 12 1.58 1.86 -9.80
CA GLY A 12 2.69 1.05 -9.28
C GLY A 12 3.88 1.85 -8.74
N LEU A 13 3.93 3.17 -8.96
CA LEU A 13 4.97 4.02 -8.39
C LEU A 13 4.70 4.27 -6.90
N ASP A 14 5.74 4.08 -6.09
CA ASP A 14 5.74 4.48 -4.69
C ASP A 14 6.11 5.96 -4.54
N PHE A 15 5.66 6.57 -3.44
CA PHE A 15 6.02 7.93 -3.06
C PHE A 15 6.28 8.03 -1.56
N SER A 16 7.56 8.20 -1.22
CA SER A 16 8.16 8.69 0.02
C SER A 16 9.61 8.22 0.02
N ASP A 17 10.39 8.59 1.03
CA ASP A 17 11.59 7.82 1.35
C ASP A 17 11.14 6.37 1.70
N PRO A 18 11.64 5.34 1.01
CA PRO A 18 11.29 3.94 1.27
C PRO A 18 11.91 3.41 2.57
N SER A 19 12.92 4.10 3.11
CA SER A 19 13.66 3.76 4.34
C SER A 19 13.17 4.52 5.58
N SER A 20 12.60 5.72 5.40
CA SER A 20 12.09 6.53 6.52
C SER A 20 10.73 7.15 6.19
N PHE A 21 9.69 6.68 6.88
CA PHE A 21 8.36 7.25 6.81
C PHE A 21 7.75 7.25 8.21
N LYS A 22 7.31 8.41 8.68
CA LYS A 22 6.70 8.59 10.00
C LYS A 22 5.48 9.49 9.87
N VAL A 23 4.40 9.09 10.51
CA VAL A 23 3.20 9.88 10.71
C VAL A 23 2.80 9.68 12.15
N ASP A 24 2.46 10.77 12.83
CA ASP A 24 1.90 10.73 14.17
C ASP A 24 0.37 10.70 14.05
N SER A 25 -0.26 9.85 14.85
CA SER A 25 -1.71 9.73 14.99
C SER A 25 -2.01 9.44 16.47
N GLU A 26 -3.04 10.10 17.01
CA GLU A 26 -3.43 9.94 18.41
C GLU A 26 -4.07 8.58 18.68
N ASP A 27 -4.78 8.03 17.70
CA ASP A 27 -5.54 6.77 17.81
C ASP A 27 -4.76 5.54 17.30
N SER A 28 -3.57 5.74 16.71
CA SER A 28 -2.74 4.65 16.17
C SER A 28 -1.86 4.02 17.24
N ASP A 29 -1.87 2.69 17.29
CA ASP A 29 -0.96 1.89 18.12
C ASP A 29 0.41 1.64 17.45
N GLY A 30 0.67 2.29 16.31
CA GLY A 30 1.91 2.18 15.54
C GLY A 30 2.07 0.85 14.78
N LEU A 31 1.05 -0.01 14.76
CA LEU A 31 1.07 -1.31 14.10
C LEU A 31 0.21 -1.30 12.83
N SER A 32 0.63 -0.46 11.88
CA SER A 32 0.03 -0.33 10.54
C SER A 32 1.12 -0.04 9.50
N PHE A 33 0.79 -0.22 8.22
CA PHE A 33 1.70 0.11 7.11
C PHE A 33 1.11 1.22 6.22
N LYS A 34 1.96 1.97 5.52
CA LYS A 34 1.58 3.13 4.68
C LYS A 34 0.64 2.73 3.53
N SER A 35 1.14 1.91 2.61
CA SER A 35 0.45 1.41 1.43
C SER A 35 1.20 0.21 0.86
N ILE A 36 0.61 -0.48 -0.11
CA ILE A 36 1.22 -1.67 -0.72
C ILE A 36 2.09 -1.28 -1.92
N ASN A 37 3.07 -2.13 -2.21
CA ASN A 37 3.92 -2.12 -3.40
C ASN A 37 4.01 -3.55 -3.97
N TRP A 38 4.85 -3.77 -4.99
CA TRP A 38 5.11 -5.12 -5.53
C TRP A 38 5.47 -6.11 -4.43
N LEU A 39 6.36 -5.71 -3.52
CA LEU A 39 6.72 -6.45 -2.31
C LEU A 39 6.32 -5.60 -1.10
N THR A 40 5.49 -6.18 -0.22
CA THR A 40 5.07 -5.54 1.02
C THR A 40 5.52 -6.40 2.20
N ILE A 41 6.43 -5.87 3.01
CA ILE A 41 7.02 -6.57 4.16
C ILE A 41 6.23 -6.19 5.41
N LEU A 42 5.72 -7.18 6.12
CA LEU A 42 4.96 -7.01 7.36
C LEU A 42 5.65 -7.78 8.49
N GLY A 43 5.98 -7.09 9.56
CA GLY A 43 6.45 -7.75 10.80
C GLY A 43 5.32 -8.54 11.47
N ASP A 44 5.67 -9.53 12.28
CA ASP A 44 4.70 -10.46 12.89
C ASP A 44 3.57 -9.77 13.65
N LYS A 45 3.86 -8.66 14.33
CA LYS A 45 2.84 -7.89 15.07
C LYS A 45 1.72 -7.36 14.15
N ILE A 46 2.05 -6.97 12.92
CA ILE A 46 1.09 -6.51 11.92
C ILE A 46 0.47 -7.72 11.20
N ALA A 47 1.30 -8.69 10.78
CA ALA A 47 0.84 -9.85 10.04
C ALA A 47 -0.20 -10.68 10.83
N ASN A 48 -0.02 -10.84 12.14
CA ASN A 48 -0.95 -11.60 12.99
C ASN A 48 -2.34 -10.95 13.10
N ARG A 49 -2.47 -9.64 12.82
CA ARG A 49 -3.76 -8.93 12.80
C ARG A 49 -4.58 -9.25 11.55
N LEU A 50 -3.95 -9.78 10.50
CA LEU A 50 -4.64 -10.24 9.30
C LEU A 50 -5.35 -11.59 9.53
N GLY A 51 -5.12 -12.23 10.68
CA GLY A 51 -5.66 -13.54 11.03
C GLY A 51 -4.76 -14.68 10.56
N ASP A 52 -5.38 -15.75 10.08
CA ASP A 52 -4.68 -16.96 9.68
C ASP A 52 -3.88 -16.78 8.38
N LYS A 53 -2.58 -17.10 8.43
CA LYS A 53 -1.66 -17.04 7.30
C LYS A 53 -2.05 -18.01 6.18
N ILE A 54 -2.69 -19.16 6.49
CA ILE A 54 -3.20 -20.10 5.49
C ILE A 54 -4.36 -19.47 4.72
N ALA A 55 -5.36 -18.93 5.43
CA ALA A 55 -6.48 -18.22 4.81
C ALA A 55 -6.02 -17.01 3.98
N LEU A 56 -4.99 -16.27 4.45
CA LEU A 56 -4.37 -15.17 3.69
C LEU A 56 -3.79 -15.68 2.36
N ARG A 57 -3.05 -16.79 2.37
CA ARG A 57 -2.50 -17.40 1.15
C ARG A 57 -3.58 -17.87 0.18
N GLU A 58 -4.62 -18.51 0.68
CA GLU A 58 -5.75 -18.94 -0.15
C GLU A 58 -6.45 -17.76 -0.82
N LYS A 59 -6.66 -16.65 -0.08
CA LYS A 59 -7.26 -15.42 -0.62
C LYS A 59 -6.40 -14.76 -1.70
N LEU A 60 -5.07 -14.86 -1.58
CA LEU A 60 -4.12 -14.25 -2.50
C LEU A 60 -3.85 -15.10 -3.75
N GLY A 61 -3.89 -16.43 -3.60
CA GLY A 61 -3.64 -17.37 -4.68
C GLY A 61 -2.16 -17.42 -5.11
N SER A 62 -1.87 -18.22 -6.13
CA SER A 62 -0.49 -18.47 -6.57
C SER A 62 0.19 -17.27 -7.23
N SER A 63 -0.56 -16.31 -7.79
CA SER A 63 0.02 -15.09 -8.37
C SER A 63 0.46 -14.06 -7.33
N CYS A 64 0.04 -14.21 -6.07
CA CYS A 64 0.41 -13.32 -4.98
C CYS A 64 1.00 -14.10 -3.80
N PRO A 65 2.20 -14.70 -3.95
CA PRO A 65 2.77 -15.57 -2.93
C PRO A 65 3.07 -14.80 -1.63
N VAL A 66 2.95 -15.53 -0.51
CA VAL A 66 3.30 -15.04 0.83
C VAL A 66 4.50 -15.82 1.36
N HIS A 67 5.65 -15.14 1.40
CA HIS A 67 6.91 -15.68 1.87
C HIS A 67 7.08 -15.42 3.37
N GLU A 68 7.50 -16.42 4.13
CA GLU A 68 7.78 -16.26 5.57
C GLU A 68 9.27 -16.05 5.80
N PHE A 69 9.59 -15.27 6.83
CA PHE A 69 10.94 -15.11 7.36
C PHE A 69 10.88 -14.93 8.89
N ASP A 70 12.02 -15.03 9.57
CA ASP A 70 12.08 -14.81 11.01
C ASP A 70 11.72 -13.35 11.35
N GLY A 71 10.56 -13.16 11.96
CA GLY A 71 10.00 -11.86 12.33
C GLY A 71 8.89 -11.33 11.42
N GLY A 72 8.45 -12.06 10.38
CA GLY A 72 7.32 -11.60 9.57
C GLY A 72 7.03 -12.34 8.26
N ILE A 73 6.36 -11.62 7.35
CA ILE A 73 6.00 -12.09 6.02
C ILE A 73 6.30 -11.05 4.94
N VAL A 74 6.54 -11.52 3.72
CA VAL A 74 6.56 -10.71 2.50
C VAL A 74 5.38 -11.12 1.63
N VAL A 75 4.51 -10.17 1.33
CA VAL A 75 3.39 -10.36 0.41
C VAL A 75 3.78 -9.77 -0.94
N GLN A 76 3.78 -10.62 -1.97
CA GLN A 76 4.14 -10.25 -3.33
C GLN A 76 2.87 -10.07 -4.19
N ALA A 77 2.85 -9.05 -5.05
CA ALA A 77 1.73 -8.75 -5.95
C ALA A 77 2.11 -9.03 -7.42
N GLY A 78 1.87 -10.25 -7.89
CA GLY A 78 2.24 -10.67 -9.24
C GLY A 78 3.72 -11.08 -9.37
N ASP A 79 4.06 -11.66 -10.52
CA ASP A 79 5.37 -12.27 -10.75
C ASP A 79 6.51 -11.24 -10.90
N GLU A 80 6.19 -10.02 -11.33
CA GLU A 80 7.15 -8.94 -11.56
C GLU A 80 6.58 -7.57 -11.14
N PRO A 81 7.44 -6.60 -10.81
CA PRO A 81 6.99 -5.25 -10.47
C PRO A 81 6.35 -4.59 -11.70
N GLN A 82 5.17 -4.00 -11.52
CA GLN A 82 4.44 -3.31 -12.56
C GLN A 82 4.19 -1.85 -12.19
N LEU A 83 4.21 -0.97 -13.20
CA LEU A 83 3.85 0.45 -13.04
C LEU A 83 2.35 0.71 -13.20
N GLY A 84 1.65 -0.13 -13.98
CA GLY A 84 0.30 0.17 -14.49
C GLY A 84 0.31 1.36 -15.45
N ASP A 85 -0.85 1.76 -15.95
CA ASP A 85 -1.07 3.05 -16.64
C ASP A 85 -2.58 3.31 -16.72
N ASN A 86 -3.10 4.09 -15.77
CA ASN A 86 -4.52 4.43 -15.67
C ASN A 86 -5.03 5.15 -16.93
N ASN A 87 -4.20 5.94 -17.60
CA ASN A 87 -4.59 6.65 -18.82
C ASN A 87 -4.73 5.71 -20.02
N ARG A 88 -4.09 4.53 -19.96
CA ARG A 88 -4.18 3.48 -20.98
C ARG A 88 -5.06 2.31 -20.57
N GLY A 89 -5.69 2.37 -19.38
CA GLY A 89 -6.49 1.28 -18.82
C GLY A 89 -5.68 0.04 -18.43
N ILE A 90 -4.36 0.18 -18.20
CA ILE A 90 -3.51 -0.92 -17.74
C ILE A 90 -3.65 -1.02 -16.22
N VAL A 91 -4.49 -1.98 -15.80
CA VAL A 91 -4.85 -2.23 -14.40
C VAL A 91 -3.90 -3.25 -13.77
N LEU A 92 -3.66 -3.11 -12.46
CA LEU A 92 -2.85 -4.03 -11.66
C LEU A 92 -3.73 -4.91 -10.75
N ASP A 93 -4.33 -5.96 -11.30
CA ASP A 93 -5.30 -6.80 -10.57
C ASP A 93 -4.70 -7.53 -9.36
N ASP A 94 -3.45 -8.00 -9.47
CA ASP A 94 -2.75 -8.64 -8.34
C ASP A 94 -2.49 -7.64 -7.20
N TYR A 95 -2.18 -6.38 -7.54
CA TYR A 95 -2.02 -5.30 -6.55
C TYR A 95 -3.35 -4.99 -5.86
N ARG A 96 -4.46 -4.96 -6.61
CA ARG A 96 -5.81 -4.80 -6.03
C ARG A 96 -6.18 -5.95 -5.11
N ARG A 97 -5.83 -7.18 -5.47
CA ARG A 97 -6.05 -8.37 -4.63
C ARG A 97 -5.27 -8.27 -3.32
N VAL A 98 -3.99 -7.90 -3.38
CA VAL A 98 -3.15 -7.67 -2.19
C VAL A 98 -3.68 -6.51 -1.36
N ALA A 99 -4.04 -5.38 -1.97
CA ALA A 99 -4.61 -4.23 -1.26
C ALA A 99 -5.87 -4.62 -0.48
N LYS A 100 -6.79 -5.38 -1.11
CA LYS A 100 -7.99 -5.90 -0.45
C LYS A 100 -7.68 -6.92 0.66
N ALA A 101 -6.60 -7.67 0.55
CA ALA A 101 -6.16 -8.60 1.58
C ALA A 101 -5.59 -7.89 2.80
N LEU A 102 -4.79 -6.83 2.58
CA LEU A 102 -4.06 -6.12 3.61
C LEU A 102 -4.77 -4.90 4.17
N LYS A 103 -5.90 -4.49 3.58
CA LYS A 103 -6.71 -3.33 4.00
C LYS A 103 -6.96 -3.22 5.51
N PRO A 104 -7.23 -4.29 6.28
CA PRO A 104 -7.50 -4.18 7.72
C PRO A 104 -6.34 -3.63 8.56
N VAL A 105 -5.10 -3.65 8.05
CA VAL A 105 -3.90 -3.19 8.78
C VAL A 105 -3.18 -2.04 8.05
N ARG A 106 -3.83 -1.44 7.05
CA ARG A 106 -3.33 -0.26 6.34
C ARG A 106 -3.63 0.99 7.17
N PHE A 107 -2.64 1.86 7.30
CA PHE A 107 -2.80 3.14 7.96
C PHE A 107 -3.60 4.09 7.07
N GLU A 108 -4.68 4.67 7.60
CA GLU A 108 -5.51 5.65 6.89
C GLU A 108 -5.85 6.90 7.73
N ASP A 109 -5.31 7.01 8.95
CA ASP A 109 -5.58 8.15 9.85
C ASP A 109 -4.57 9.31 9.62
N TYR A 110 -4.52 9.80 8.39
CA TYR A 110 -3.61 10.89 8.02
C TYR A 110 -4.18 12.24 8.47
N GLN A 111 -3.45 12.92 9.37
CA GLN A 111 -3.75 14.29 9.78
C GLN A 111 -3.07 15.36 8.90
N LEU A 112 -2.01 14.95 8.18
CA LEU A 112 -1.25 15.79 7.25
C LEU A 112 -1.05 15.04 5.93
N GLY A 113 -1.08 15.78 4.82
CA GLY A 113 -0.87 15.23 3.49
C GLY A 113 0.58 14.88 3.21
N LEU A 114 0.83 13.76 2.53
CA LEU A 114 2.12 13.35 1.98
C LEU A 114 2.63 14.29 0.90
N PHE A 115 1.70 14.90 0.15
CA PHE A 115 2.01 15.75 -0.99
C PHE A 115 1.90 17.21 -0.58
N ALA A 116 2.93 18.01 -0.88
CA ALA A 116 2.82 19.45 -0.83
C ALA A 116 2.09 19.92 -2.10
N LEU A 117 0.81 20.30 -1.96
CA LEU A 117 -0.04 20.72 -3.07
C LEU A 117 -0.41 22.20 -2.95
N PRO A 118 -0.53 22.93 -4.07
CA PRO A 118 -1.05 24.29 -4.05
C PRO A 118 -2.56 24.28 -3.76
N GLU A 119 -3.09 25.40 -3.27
CA GLU A 119 -4.54 25.60 -3.27
C GLU A 119 -5.09 25.49 -4.71
N PRO A 120 -6.30 24.93 -4.90
CA PRO A 120 -7.28 24.54 -3.88
C PRO A 120 -7.23 23.03 -3.51
N TYR A 121 -6.15 22.30 -3.79
CA TYR A 121 -6.12 20.86 -3.55
C TYR A 121 -6.04 20.53 -2.05
N ASP A 122 -6.86 19.58 -1.60
CA ASP A 122 -6.74 18.99 -0.27
C ASP A 122 -5.62 17.94 -0.25
N SER A 123 -4.57 18.22 0.51
CA SER A 123 -3.39 17.35 0.57
C SER A 123 -3.64 16.04 1.33
N VAL A 124 -4.56 16.04 2.30
CA VAL A 124 -4.95 14.83 3.05
C VAL A 124 -5.84 13.96 2.17
N GLU A 125 -6.81 14.55 1.47
CA GLU A 125 -7.66 13.82 0.53
C GLU A 125 -6.82 13.14 -0.56
N GLU A 126 -5.89 13.88 -1.19
CA GLU A 126 -5.02 13.32 -2.23
C GLU A 126 -4.08 12.24 -1.69
N THR A 127 -3.68 12.34 -0.43
CA THR A 127 -2.93 11.29 0.27
C THR A 127 -3.76 10.02 0.42
N LEU A 128 -5.00 10.13 0.91
CA LEU A 128 -5.89 9.00 1.07
C LEU A 128 -6.23 8.35 -0.28
N ASN A 129 -6.48 9.15 -1.32
CA ASN A 129 -6.69 8.67 -2.68
C ASN A 129 -5.49 7.87 -3.19
N TRP A 130 -4.27 8.32 -2.90
CA TRP A 130 -3.06 7.62 -3.30
C TRP A 130 -2.82 6.33 -2.47
N VAL A 131 -3.04 6.36 -1.16
CA VAL A 131 -2.92 5.18 -0.28
C VAL A 131 -3.93 4.09 -0.67
N ARG A 132 -5.12 4.50 -1.13
CA ARG A 132 -6.25 3.66 -1.58
C ARG A 132 -6.26 3.40 -3.09
N ARG A 133 -5.21 3.74 -3.84
CA ARG A 133 -5.18 3.66 -5.32
C ARG A 133 -5.45 2.28 -5.93
N PHE A 134 -5.45 1.23 -5.11
CA PHE A 134 -5.73 -0.15 -5.49
C PHE A 134 -7.02 -0.72 -4.86
N ASP A 135 -7.83 0.13 -4.24
CA ASP A 135 -9.15 -0.25 -3.72
C ASP A 135 -10.17 -0.47 -4.85
#